data_AF-A0A6P0XX77-F1
#
_entry.id   AF-A0A6P0XX77-F1
#
_cell.length_a   1.000
_cell.length_b   1.000
_cell.length_c   1.000
_cell.angle_alpha   90.00
_cell.angle_beta   90.00
_cell.angle_gamma   90.00
#
_symmetry.space_group_name_H-M   'P 1'
#
loop_
_entity.id
_entity.type
_entity.pdbx_description
1 polymer ?
#
loop_
_entity_poly.entity_id
_entity_poly.type
_entity_poly.pdbx_seq_one_letter_code
_entity_poly.pdbx_strand_id
1 'polypeptide(L)'
;ILLGMGGDAHTASLFPHTDALQISDRLITVGNKDGQPRLTFTVPLINQARCVIFLVAGADKQAALDQVFAEKGDEMKYPSRLIQSKGELHWLLTGVNI
;
A
#
# COMPACT_ATOMS: atom_id res chain seq x y z
N ILE A 1 8.40 -5.80 7.38
CA ILE A 1 6.96 -6.02 7.11
C ILE A 1 6.87 -6.53 5.68
N LEU A 2 6.15 -7.64 5.46
CA LEU A 2 5.87 -8.17 4.12
C LEU A 2 4.47 -7.70 3.70
N LEU A 3 4.35 -7.16 2.50
CA LEU A 3 3.11 -6.59 1.95
C LEU A 3 2.81 -7.21 0.57
N GLY A 4 1.52 -7.38 0.29
CA GLY A 4 1.03 -7.58 -1.08
C GLY A 4 0.44 -6.27 -1.64
N MET A 5 0.05 -6.28 -2.91
CA MET A 5 -0.62 -5.15 -3.55
C MET A 5 -1.80 -5.61 -4.43
N GLY A 6 -2.96 -4.96 -4.28
CA GLY A 6 -4.12 -5.13 -5.14
C GLY A 6 -3.97 -4.48 -6.52
N GLY A 7 -4.89 -4.78 -7.45
CA GLY A 7 -4.94 -4.13 -8.77
C GLY A 7 -5.41 -2.67 -8.75
N ASP A 8 -5.89 -2.20 -7.61
CA ASP A 8 -6.24 -0.83 -7.25
C ASP A 8 -5.14 -0.16 -6.39
N ALA A 9 -3.96 -0.78 -6.30
CA ALA A 9 -2.84 -0.37 -5.45
C ALA A 9 -3.13 -0.34 -3.94
N HIS A 10 -4.18 -1.02 -3.44
CA HIS A 10 -4.32 -1.20 -1.99
C HIS A 10 -3.21 -2.11 -1.45
N THR A 11 -2.85 -1.92 -0.19
CA THR A 11 -1.98 -2.83 0.56
C THR A 11 -2.46 -2.97 1.99
N ALA A 12 -2.07 -4.03 2.71
CA ALA A 12 -2.66 -4.40 3.99
C ALA A 12 -4.21 -4.35 3.90
N SER A 13 -4.89 -3.55 4.73
CA SER A 13 -6.29 -3.16 4.49
C SER A 13 -6.45 -1.64 4.33
N LEU A 14 -5.47 -0.99 3.72
CA LEU A 14 -5.47 0.41 3.33
C LEU A 14 -6.04 0.51 1.91
N PHE A 15 -7.35 0.71 1.80
CA PHE A 15 -8.09 0.74 0.54
C PHE A 15 -8.28 2.17 0.01
N PRO A 16 -8.41 2.35 -1.32
CA PRO A 16 -8.64 3.66 -1.91
C PRO A 16 -9.82 4.41 -1.27
N HIS A 17 -9.65 5.71 -1.06
CA HIS A 17 -10.67 6.63 -0.55
C HIS A 17 -11.30 6.23 0.80
N THR A 18 -10.56 5.51 1.65
CA THR A 18 -11.02 5.16 3.01
C THR A 18 -10.34 6.01 4.09
N ASP A 19 -11.04 6.23 5.20
CA ASP A 19 -10.53 7.00 6.35
C ASP A 19 -9.22 6.44 6.90
N ALA A 20 -8.99 5.12 6.76
CA ALA A 20 -7.79 4.44 7.23
C ALA A 20 -6.48 5.02 6.66
N LEU A 21 -6.53 5.65 5.47
CA LEU A 21 -5.37 6.28 4.83
C LEU A 21 -4.88 7.53 5.57
N GLN A 22 -5.75 8.17 6.33
CA GLN A 22 -5.47 9.44 7.02
C GLN A 22 -5.15 9.27 8.51
N ILE A 23 -5.28 8.05 9.03
CA ILE A 23 -5.07 7.78 10.46
C ILE A 23 -3.58 7.83 10.80
N SER A 24 -3.24 8.72 11.72
CA SER A 24 -1.85 8.96 12.16
C SER A 24 -1.65 9.05 13.67
N ASP A 25 -2.74 9.00 14.45
CA ASP A 25 -2.75 9.15 15.91
C ASP A 25 -2.64 7.81 16.68
N ARG A 26 -2.61 6.68 15.96
CA ARG A 26 -2.58 5.33 16.52
C ARG A 26 -1.87 4.33 15.61
N LEU A 27 -1.51 3.19 16.18
CA LEU A 27 -0.75 2.15 15.50
C LEU A 27 -1.62 1.26 14.59
N ILE A 28 -2.86 1.01 15.01
CA ILE A 28 -3.81 0.10 14.37
C ILE A 28 -5.12 0.85 14.13
N THR A 29 -5.72 0.66 12.96
CA THR A 29 -7.05 1.19 12.64
C THR A 29 -7.90 0.14 11.92
N VAL A 30 -9.12 0.52 11.56
CA VAL A 30 -10.05 -0.30 10.78
C VAL A 30 -10.03 0.13 9.32
N GLY A 31 -9.59 -0.77 8.44
CA GLY A 31 -9.79 -0.67 7.01
C GLY A 31 -11.16 -1.20 6.61
N ASN A 32 -11.67 -0.78 5.46
CA ASN A 32 -12.97 -1.20 4.95
C ASN A 32 -12.81 -1.69 3.50
N LYS A 33 -13.09 -2.98 3.27
CA LYS A 33 -13.20 -3.55 1.92
C LYS A 33 -14.67 -3.78 1.60
N ASP A 34 -15.28 -2.92 0.80
CA ASP A 34 -16.66 -3.10 0.30
C ASP A 34 -17.68 -3.38 1.44
N GLY A 35 -17.57 -2.65 2.55
CA GLY A 35 -18.41 -2.81 3.73
C GLY A 35 -17.89 -3.82 4.77
N GLN A 36 -16.82 -4.55 4.48
CA GLN A 36 -16.24 -5.55 5.37
C GLN A 36 -15.07 -4.95 6.18
N PRO A 37 -15.22 -4.78 7.52
CA PRO A 37 -14.18 -4.19 8.35
C PRO A 37 -12.99 -5.14 8.53
N ARG A 38 -11.79 -4.58 8.58
CA ARG A 38 -10.52 -5.31 8.78
C ARG A 38 -9.60 -4.54 9.70
N LEU A 39 -8.90 -5.22 10.59
CA LEU A 39 -7.79 -4.60 11.34
C LEU A 39 -6.60 -4.38 10.41
N THR A 40 -5.97 -3.20 10.50
CA THR A 40 -4.78 -2.88 9.70
C THR A 40 -3.81 -2.00 10.47
N PHE A 41 -2.53 -2.16 10.14
CA PHE A 41 -1.50 -1.20 10.53
C PHE A 41 -1.75 0.12 9.80
N THR A 42 -1.52 1.23 10.48
CA THR A 42 -1.60 2.56 9.88
C THR A 42 -0.37 2.85 9.01
N VAL A 43 -0.51 3.78 8.06
CA VAL A 43 0.61 4.21 7.20
C VAL A 43 1.84 4.61 8.04
N PRO A 44 1.72 5.41 9.12
CA PRO A 44 2.89 5.79 9.90
C PRO A 44 3.56 4.62 10.63
N LEU A 45 2.80 3.60 11.04
CA LEU A 45 3.40 2.39 11.63
C LEU A 45 4.18 1.60 10.58
N ILE A 46 3.60 1.39 9.39
CA ILE A 46 4.26 0.65 8.31
C ILE A 46 5.57 1.35 7.91
N ASN A 47 5.54 2.68 7.77
CA ASN A 47 6.72 3.47 7.37
C ASN A 47 7.81 3.56 8.43
N GLN A 48 7.55 3.13 9.68
CA GLN A 48 8.56 3.02 10.73
C GLN A 48 9.28 1.66 10.75
N ALA A 49 8.86 0.70 9.93
CA ALA A 49 9.54 -0.59 9.85
C ALA A 49 10.97 -0.41 9.34
N ARG A 50 11.92 -1.18 9.90
CA ARG A 50 13.31 -1.21 9.41
C ARG A 50 13.42 -1.69 7.95
N CYS A 51 12.48 -2.54 7.52
CA CYS A 51 12.43 -3.09 6.17
C CYS A 51 10.97 -3.36 5.82
N VAL A 52 10.52 -2.84 4.67
CA VAL A 52 9.24 -3.14 4.02
C VAL A 52 9.54 -3.83 2.70
N ILE A 53 8.89 -4.96 2.45
CA ILE A 53 9.02 -5.71 1.19
C ILE A 53 7.63 -5.85 0.60
N PHE A 54 7.42 -5.31 -0.60
CA PHE A 54 6.28 -5.64 -1.44
C PHE A 54 6.60 -6.87 -2.28
N LEU A 55 5.74 -7.88 -2.21
CA LEU A 55 5.77 -9.05 -3.09
C LEU A 55 4.54 -8.99 -4.00
N VAL A 56 4.75 -8.68 -5.28
CA VAL A 56 3.67 -8.42 -6.25
C VAL A 56 3.89 -9.26 -7.50
N ALA A 57 2.86 -10.01 -7.89
CA ALA A 57 2.90 -10.92 -9.02
C ALA A 57 1.66 -10.73 -9.90
N GLY A 58 1.85 -10.82 -11.22
CA GLY A 58 0.78 -10.84 -12.21
C GLY A 58 0.70 -9.57 -13.06
N ALA A 59 0.48 -9.75 -14.36
CA ALA A 59 0.37 -8.66 -15.33
C ALA A 59 -0.83 -7.74 -15.05
N ASP A 60 -1.84 -8.22 -14.33
CA ASP A 60 -2.98 -7.43 -13.87
C ASP A 60 -2.59 -6.32 -12.87
N LYS A 61 -1.35 -6.33 -12.37
CA LYS A 61 -0.81 -5.29 -11.48
C LYS A 61 -0.11 -4.14 -12.21
N GLN A 62 0.18 -4.28 -13.51
CA GLN A 62 0.97 -3.31 -14.27
C GLN A 62 0.42 -1.88 -14.14
N ALA A 63 -0.86 -1.68 -14.47
CA ALA A 63 -1.46 -0.36 -14.44
C ALA A 63 -1.45 0.29 -13.05
N ALA A 64 -1.54 -0.52 -11.99
CA ALA A 64 -1.44 -0.02 -10.61
C ALA A 64 0.00 0.37 -10.26
N LEU A 65 0.99 -0.44 -10.66
CA LEU A 65 2.41 -0.15 -10.43
C LEU A 65 2.87 1.08 -11.20
N ASP A 66 2.41 1.29 -12.44
CA ASP A 66 2.69 2.50 -13.21
C ASP A 66 2.27 3.75 -12.43
N GLN A 67 1.10 3.69 -11.79
CA GLN A 67 0.60 4.78 -10.96
C GLN A 67 1.30 4.89 -9.62
N VAL A 68 1.82 3.79 -9.05
CA VAL A 68 2.59 3.82 -7.80
C VAL A 68 3.98 4.43 -8.02
N PHE A 69 4.64 4.11 -9.12
CA PHE A 69 5.99 4.58 -9.43
C PHE A 69 6.04 5.91 -10.20
N ALA A 70 4.90 6.42 -10.68
CA ALA A 70 4.85 7.74 -11.29
C ALA A 70 5.35 8.84 -10.34
N GLU A 71 6.03 9.85 -10.90
CA GLU A 71 6.56 11.01 -10.16
C GLU A 71 5.46 11.72 -9.35
N LYS A 72 4.26 11.80 -9.93
CA LYS A 72 3.07 12.41 -9.32
C LYS A 72 1.89 11.44 -9.40
N GLY A 73 1.05 11.46 -8.38
CA GLY A 73 -0.12 10.60 -8.32
C GLY A 73 -0.96 10.86 -7.07
N ASP A 74 -2.18 10.36 -7.06
CA ASP A 74 -3.13 10.50 -5.97
C ASP A 74 -2.97 9.35 -4.96
N GLU A 75 -2.49 9.66 -3.76
CA GLU A 75 -2.30 8.71 -2.66
C GLU A 75 -3.61 8.15 -2.10
N MET A 76 -4.70 8.92 -2.18
CA MET A 76 -6.02 8.45 -1.77
C MET A 76 -6.58 7.44 -2.77
N LYS A 77 -6.20 7.56 -4.06
CA LYS A 77 -6.56 6.60 -5.10
C LYS A 77 -5.63 5.39 -5.17
N TYR A 78 -4.34 5.58 -4.88
CA TYR A 78 -3.30 4.54 -4.96
C TYR A 78 -2.56 4.39 -3.62
N PRO A 79 -3.15 3.72 -2.61
CA PRO A 79 -2.64 3.70 -1.24
C PRO A 79 -1.20 3.22 -1.06
N SER A 80 -0.71 2.34 -1.94
CA SER A 80 0.68 1.86 -1.84
C SER A 80 1.72 2.97 -2.06
N ARG A 81 1.34 4.12 -2.67
CA ARG A 81 2.19 5.32 -2.75
C ARG A 81 2.55 5.89 -1.38
N LEU A 82 1.65 5.74 -0.40
CA LEU A 82 1.85 6.21 0.98
C LEU A 82 2.93 5.42 1.72
N ILE A 83 3.31 4.23 1.22
CA ILE A 83 4.29 3.38 1.88
C ILE A 83 5.70 3.77 1.45
N GLN A 84 6.27 4.72 2.19
CA GLN A 84 7.63 5.23 2.05
C GLN A 84 8.36 4.93 3.36
N SER A 85 8.89 3.71 3.46
CA SER A 85 9.64 3.25 4.63
C SER A 85 10.81 4.18 4.93
N LYS A 86 11.00 4.54 6.21
CA LYS A 86 12.20 5.27 6.67
C LYS A 86 13.45 4.40 6.67
N GLY A 87 13.27 3.07 6.70
CA GLY A 87 14.35 2.11 6.53
C GLY A 87 14.45 1.68 5.07
N GLU A 88 14.52 0.37 4.85
CA GLU A 88 14.53 -0.18 3.50
C GLU A 88 13.11 -0.35 2.95
N LEU A 89 12.96 -0.14 1.64
CA LEU A 89 11.75 -0.42 0.86
C LEU A 89 12.15 -1.22 -0.38
N HIS A 90 11.73 -2.48 -0.44
CA HIS A 90 12.01 -3.37 -1.56
C HIS A 90 10.73 -3.74 -2.30
N TRP A 91 10.82 -3.82 -3.63
CA TRP A 91 9.75 -4.32 -4.49
C TRP A 91 10.24 -5.58 -5.22
N LEU A 92 9.64 -6.71 -4.89
CA LEU A 92 9.88 -8.00 -5.55
C LEU A 92 8.74 -8.25 -6.51
N LEU A 93 9.04 -8.18 -7.80
CA LEU A 93 8.06 -8.10 -8.86
C LEU A 93 8.22 -9.26 -9.85
N THR A 94 7.11 -9.81 -10.32
CA THR A 94 7.11 -10.82 -11.38
C THR A 94 5.90 -10.67 -12.30
N GLY A 95 6.11 -10.85 -13.61
CA GLY A 95 5.07 -10.71 -14.62
C GLY A 95 4.63 -9.27 -14.91
N VAL A 96 5.46 -8.28 -14.57
CA VAL A 96 5.28 -6.84 -14.81
C VAL A 96 6.59 -6.23 -15.33
N ASN A 97 6.51 -5.11 -16.05
CA ASN A 97 7.65 -4.37 -16.59
C ASN A 97 7.69 -2.98 -15.93
N ILE A 98 8.86 -2.52 -15.47
CA ILE A 98 9.03 -1.21 -14.81
C ILE A 98 10.08 -0.39 -15.54
#